data_AF-A0A932G6D6-F1
#
_entry.id   AF-A0A932G6D6-F1
#
_cell.length_a   1.000
_cell.length_b   1.000
_cell.length_c   1.000
_cell.angle_alpha   90.00
_cell.angle_beta   90.00
_cell.angle_gamma   90.00
#
_symmetry.space_group_name_H-M   'P 1'
#
loop_
_entity.id
_entity.type
_entity.pdbx_description
1 polymer ?
#
loop_
_entity_poly.entity_id
_entity_poly.type
_entity_poly.pdbx_seq_one_letter_code
_entity_poly.pdbx_strand_id
1 'polypeptide(L)'
;MIELLDPAMRVWRSRVAEHRESARPIPGLQQWTWRMTGGTHDQVRVEAGKVIWSAWHASPHLAGGATEQSFADFLDSGPPFSGVGEDVLASLLDAVLAQVG
;
A
#
# COMPACT_ATOMS: atom_id res chain seq x y z
N MET A 1 -5.88 -20.54 -18.74
CA MET A 1 -6.73 -19.84 -17.76
C MET A 1 -5.97 -18.60 -17.36
N ILE A 2 -6.30 -17.46 -17.95
CA ILE A 2 -5.61 -16.19 -17.67
C ILE A 2 -6.29 -15.64 -16.42
N GLU A 3 -5.61 -15.70 -15.27
CA GLU A 3 -6.08 -15.06 -14.05
C GLU A 3 -6.25 -13.57 -14.34
N LEU A 4 -7.49 -13.09 -14.21
CA LEU A 4 -7.86 -11.70 -14.41
C LEU A 4 -7.32 -10.91 -13.21
N LEU A 5 -6.02 -10.67 -13.19
CA LEU A 5 -5.38 -9.80 -12.20
C LEU A 5 -6.06 -8.44 -12.26
N ASP A 6 -6.46 -7.94 -11.09
CA ASP A 6 -6.98 -6.60 -10.88
C ASP A 6 -6.08 -5.57 -11.58
N PRO A 7 -6.63 -4.53 -12.21
CA PRO A 7 -5.86 -3.53 -12.93
C PRO A 7 -4.76 -2.91 -12.04
N ALA A 8 -5.07 -2.68 -10.76
CA ALA A 8 -4.12 -2.22 -9.76
C ALA A 8 -2.91 -3.16 -9.58
N MET A 9 -3.14 -4.48 -9.55
CA MET A 9 -2.06 -5.47 -9.42
C MET A 9 -1.18 -5.55 -10.68
N ARG A 10 -1.75 -5.30 -11.86
CA ARG A 10 -0.97 -5.21 -13.11
C ARG A 10 -0.06 -3.99 -13.12
N VAL A 11 -0.59 -2.83 -12.78
CA VAL A 11 0.20 -1.58 -12.69
C VAL A 11 1.30 -1.71 -11.65
N TRP A 12 0.96 -2.30 -10.50
CA TRP A 12 1.92 -2.56 -9.43
C TRP A 12 3.08 -3.46 -9.89
N ARG A 13 2.79 -4.61 -10.53
CA ARG A 13 3.84 -5.50 -11.05
C ARG A 13 4.76 -4.83 -12.08
N SER A 14 4.19 -4.06 -13.02
CA SER A 14 4.99 -3.33 -14.01
C SER A 14 5.93 -2.32 -13.35
N ARG A 15 5.42 -1.55 -12.38
CA ARG A 15 6.23 -0.55 -11.68
C ARG A 15 7.30 -1.14 -10.78
N VAL A 16 7.05 -2.27 -10.12
CA VAL A 16 8.09 -2.99 -9.34
C VAL A 16 9.25 -3.38 -10.25
N ALA A 17 8.95 -3.81 -11.49
CA ALA A 17 9.97 -4.15 -12.48
C ALA A 17 10.75 -2.90 -12.97
N GLU A 18 10.06 -1.78 -13.25
CA GLU A 18 10.69 -0.53 -13.73
C GLU A 18 11.52 0.17 -12.65
N HIS A 19 11.06 0.20 -11.40
CA HIS A 19 11.75 0.93 -10.32
C HIS A 19 13.01 0.24 -9.79
N ARG A 20 13.23 -1.04 -10.09
CA ARG A 20 14.46 -1.75 -9.72
C ARG A 20 15.72 -1.05 -10.23
N GLU A 21 15.59 -0.15 -11.22
CA GLU A 21 16.69 0.55 -11.85
C GLU A 21 16.84 2.03 -11.43
N SER A 22 15.97 2.59 -10.57
CA SER A 22 16.07 3.99 -10.16
C SER A 22 15.33 4.27 -8.84
N ALA A 23 16.07 4.46 -7.75
CA ALA A 23 15.52 5.03 -6.52
C ALA A 23 16.54 5.96 -5.84
N ARG A 24 16.13 7.20 -5.58
CA ARG A 24 16.74 8.10 -4.59
C ARG A 24 15.62 8.57 -3.63
N PRO A 25 15.88 8.66 -2.32
CA PRO A 25 14.83 8.81 -1.30
C PRO A 25 14.27 10.24 -1.15
N ILE A 26 12.99 10.32 -0.74
CA ILE A 26 12.35 11.51 -0.14
C ILE A 26 11.86 11.16 1.27
N PRO A 27 12.34 11.83 2.35
CA PRO A 27 11.87 11.58 3.71
C PRO A 27 10.67 12.44 4.13
N GLY A 28 9.69 11.83 4.82
CA GLY A 28 8.70 12.56 5.63
C GLY A 28 7.27 12.01 5.55
N LEU A 29 6.97 10.98 6.36
CA LEU A 29 5.65 10.41 6.67
C LEU A 29 4.69 10.24 5.48
N GLN A 30 4.72 9.06 4.85
CA GLN A 30 3.85 8.75 3.72
C GLN A 30 2.63 7.95 4.23
N GLN A 31 1.49 8.62 4.30
CA GLN A 31 0.20 8.06 4.70
C GLN A 31 -0.84 8.33 3.61
N TRP A 32 -1.62 7.31 3.27
CA TRP A 32 -2.74 7.43 2.34
C TRP A 32 -4.00 6.88 2.98
N THR A 33 -5.13 7.46 2.62
CA THR A 33 -6.44 7.03 3.08
C THR A 33 -7.36 6.92 1.87
N TRP A 34 -8.06 5.80 1.72
CA TRP A 34 -9.01 5.57 0.63
C TRP A 34 -10.22 4.79 1.15
N ARG A 35 -11.28 4.75 0.32
CA ARG A 35 -12.62 4.23 0.66
C ARG A 35 -13.26 4.86 1.90
N MET A 36 -14.34 5.62 1.67
CA MET A 36 -15.36 5.87 2.69
C MET A 36 -16.49 4.87 2.48
N THR A 37 -16.68 3.94 3.41
CA THR A 37 -17.92 3.14 3.44
C THR A 37 -18.48 3.13 4.85
N GLY A 38 -19.65 3.72 5.03
CA GLY A 38 -20.37 3.73 6.32
C GLY A 38 -19.63 4.42 7.48
N GLY A 39 -18.68 5.32 7.20
CA GLY A 39 -17.84 5.96 8.23
C GLY A 39 -16.53 5.23 8.54
N THR A 40 -16.22 4.16 7.80
CA THR A 40 -14.90 3.51 7.78
C THR A 40 -14.02 4.16 6.72
N HIS A 41 -12.76 4.39 7.07
CA HIS A 41 -11.68 4.84 6.21
C HIS A 41 -10.58 3.78 6.20
N ASP A 42 -10.21 3.24 5.04
CA ASP A 42 -9.00 2.42 4.93
C ASP A 42 -7.79 3.35 4.85
N GLN A 43 -6.72 3.01 5.56
CA GLN A 43 -5.50 3.79 5.66
C GLN A 43 -4.29 2.87 5.50
N VAL A 44 -3.24 3.40 4.88
CA VAL A 44 -1.92 2.80 4.86
C VAL A 44 -0.89 3.85 5.21
N ARG A 45 0.12 3.46 5.97
CA ARG A 45 1.31 4.27 6.25
C ARG A 45 2.55 3.44 6.03
N VAL A 46 3.61 4.09 5.59
CA VAL A 46 4.94 3.48 5.51
C VAL A 46 5.74 3.93 6.71
N GLU A 47 6.25 2.97 7.47
CA GLU A 47 7.17 3.17 8.58
C GLU A 47 8.46 2.37 8.32
N ALA A 48 9.58 2.77 8.91
CA ALA A 48 10.91 2.19 8.68
C ALA A 48 10.91 0.65 8.45
N GLY A 49 10.90 0.22 7.18
CA GLY A 49 10.93 -1.20 6.77
C GLY A 49 9.58 -1.93 6.68
N LYS A 50 8.46 -1.28 6.98
CA LYS A 50 7.12 -1.89 7.02
C LYS A 50 6.01 -0.98 6.51
N VAL A 51 5.03 -1.59 5.87
CA VAL A 51 3.74 -1.00 5.49
C VAL A 51 2.72 -1.37 6.57
N ILE A 52 2.10 -0.37 7.18
CA ILE A 52 1.03 -0.57 8.16
C ILE A 52 -0.29 -0.24 7.51
N TRP A 53 -1.13 -1.25 7.37
CA TRP A 53 -2.50 -1.15 6.89
C TRP A 53 -3.45 -1.04 8.07
N SER A 54 -4.41 -0.13 8.05
CA SER A 54 -5.33 0.06 9.17
C SER A 54 -6.66 0.60 8.67
N ALA A 55 -7.76 0.14 9.25
CA ALA A 55 -9.07 0.75 9.02
C ALA A 55 -9.40 1.68 10.20
N TRP A 56 -9.67 2.95 9.92
CA TRP A 56 -10.19 3.88 10.91
C TRP A 56 -11.72 3.91 10.81
N HIS A 57 -12.41 3.67 11.92
CA HIS A 57 -13.86 3.76 11.99
C HIS A 57 -14.25 4.99 12.81
N ALA A 58 -15.24 5.76 12.34
CA ALA A 58 -15.77 6.89 13.10
C ALA A 58 -16.45 6.48 14.42
N SER A 59 -16.72 5.18 14.61
CA SER A 59 -17.30 4.62 15.82
C SER A 59 -16.18 4.07 16.73
N PRO A 60 -16.01 4.57 17.96
CA PRO A 60 -14.91 4.18 18.85
C PRO A 60 -14.98 2.71 19.32
N HIS A 61 -16.10 2.02 19.09
CA HIS A 61 -16.28 0.61 19.40
C HIS A 61 -15.78 -0.34 18.32
N LEU A 62 -15.47 0.18 17.14
CA LEU A 62 -14.95 -0.57 16.00
C LEU A 62 -13.51 -0.11 15.78
N ALA A 63 -12.63 -0.46 16.72
CA ALA A 63 -11.20 -0.32 16.50
C ALA A 63 -10.82 -1.22 15.32
N GLY A 64 -10.58 -0.63 14.15
CA GLY A 64 -10.08 -1.38 13.01
C GLY A 64 -8.65 -1.83 13.30
N GLY A 65 -8.40 -3.12 13.10
CA GLY A 65 -7.08 -3.70 13.32
C GLY A 65 -6.03 -3.07 12.41
N ALA A 66 -4.83 -2.89 12.93
CA ALA A 66 -3.66 -2.60 12.12
C ALA A 66 -3.01 -3.92 11.71
N THR A 67 -2.77 -4.10 10.41
CA THR A 67 -2.02 -5.21 9.84
C THR A 67 -0.66 -4.67 9.38
N GLU A 68 0.41 -5.21 9.96
CA GLU A 68 1.75 -4.90 9.51
C GLU A 68 2.15 -5.82 8.36
N GLN A 69 2.79 -5.26 7.34
CA GLN A 69 3.35 -6.00 6.21
C GLN A 69 4.78 -5.52 5.97
N SER A 70 5.74 -6.42 5.88
CA SER A 70 7.12 -6.05 5.57
C SER A 70 7.25 -5.56 4.13
N PHE A 71 8.24 -4.71 3.83
CA PHE A 71 8.49 -4.28 2.45
C PHE A 71 8.75 -5.43 1.48
N ALA A 72 9.48 -6.46 1.92
CA ALA A 72 9.74 -7.64 1.10
C ALA A 72 8.43 -8.37 0.73
N ASP A 73 7.53 -8.53 1.69
CA ASP A 73 6.23 -9.18 1.49
C ASP A 73 5.32 -8.33 0.58
N PHE A 74 5.30 -7.01 0.81
CA PHE A 74 4.57 -6.09 -0.06
C PHE A 74 5.11 -6.11 -1.49
N LEU A 75 6.44 -6.19 -1.69
CA LEU A 75 7.08 -6.25 -3.00
C LEU A 75 6.92 -7.60 -3.71
N ASP A 76 6.72 -8.67 -2.97
CA ASP A 76 6.51 -10.03 -3.49
C ASP A 76 5.03 -10.29 -3.83
N SER A 77 4.16 -10.08 -2.85
CA SER A 77 2.75 -10.47 -2.88
C SER A 77 1.78 -9.31 -3.12
N GLY A 78 2.24 -8.05 -3.01
CA GLY A 78 1.42 -6.86 -3.19
C GLY A 78 0.61 -6.49 -1.93
N PRO A 79 -0.37 -5.58 -2.05
CA PRO A 79 -1.21 -5.19 -0.94
C PRO A 79 -2.10 -6.37 -0.48
N PRO A 80 -2.28 -6.58 0.84
CA PRO A 80 -3.06 -7.70 1.36
C PRO A 80 -4.58 -7.47 1.25
N PHE A 81 -5.01 -6.29 0.82
CA PHE A 81 -6.42 -5.91 0.68
C PHE A 81 -6.76 -5.60 -0.78
N SER A 82 -7.85 -6.15 -1.28
CA SER A 82 -8.42 -5.78 -2.58
C SER A 82 -9.18 -4.44 -2.47
N GLY A 83 -8.98 -3.55 -3.45
CA GLY A 83 -9.68 -2.26 -3.49
C GLY A 83 -8.86 -1.05 -3.03
N VAL A 84 -7.54 -1.20 -2.89
CA VAL A 84 -6.59 -0.09 -2.90
C VAL A 84 -6.70 0.63 -4.23
N GLY A 85 -6.91 1.96 -4.20
CA GLY A 85 -6.95 2.76 -5.43
C GLY A 85 -5.61 2.68 -6.17
N GLU A 86 -5.63 2.69 -7.50
CA GLU A 86 -4.43 2.56 -8.33
C GLU A 86 -3.40 3.66 -8.00
N ASP A 87 -3.85 4.90 -7.81
CA ASP A 87 -3.00 6.04 -7.43
C ASP A 87 -2.34 5.83 -6.06
N VAL A 88 -3.09 5.31 -5.09
CA VAL A 88 -2.58 5.01 -3.74
C VAL A 88 -1.55 3.89 -3.81
N LEU A 89 -1.84 2.84 -4.56
CA LEU A 89 -0.93 1.71 -4.72
C LEU A 89 0.36 2.12 -5.44
N ALA A 90 0.24 2.96 -6.46
CA ALA A 90 1.37 3.51 -7.19
C ALA A 90 2.27 4.40 -6.31
N SER A 91 1.69 5.30 -5.52
CA SER A 91 2.46 6.12 -4.57
C SER A 91 3.04 5.31 -3.42
N LEU A 92 2.31 4.30 -2.92
CA LEU A 92 2.79 3.41 -1.86
C LEU A 92 3.98 2.58 -2.32
N LEU A 93 3.96 2.12 -3.57
CA LEU A 93 5.08 1.39 -4.16
C LEU A 93 6.32 2.26 -4.27
N ASP A 94 6.20 3.48 -4.81
CA ASP A 94 7.30 4.45 -4.90
C ASP A 94 7.92 4.74 -3.52
N ALA A 95 7.06 4.93 -2.52
CA ALA A 95 7.41 5.12 -1.13
C ALA A 95 8.19 3.95 -0.49
N VAL A 96 7.72 2.72 -0.72
CA VAL A 96 8.39 1.51 -0.22
C VAL A 96 9.76 1.39 -0.87
N LEU A 97 9.83 1.49 -2.20
CA LEU A 97 11.07 1.39 -2.97
C LEU A 97 12.10 2.46 -2.59
N ALA A 98 11.65 3.69 -2.32
CA ALA A 98 12.49 4.77 -1.83
C ALA A 98 13.16 4.48 -0.47
N GLN A 99 12.65 3.54 0.33
CA GLN A 99 13.22 3.17 1.63
C GLN A 99 14.03 1.87 1.60
N VAL A 100 13.93 1.06 0.53
CA VAL A 100 14.72 -0.18 0.39
C VAL A 100 16.02 0.05 -0.42
N GLY A 101 16.16 1.20 -1.09
CA GLY A 101 17.36 1.61 -1.84
C GLY A 101 18.29 2.51 -1.03
#